data_AF-A0A2V6T6Q1-F1
#
_entry.id   AF-A0A2V6T6Q1-F1
#
_cell.length_a   1.000
_cell.length_b   1.000
_cell.length_c   1.000
_cell.angle_alpha   90.00
_cell.angle_beta   90.00
_cell.angle_gamma   90.00
#
_symmetry.space_group_name_H-M   'P 1'
#
loop_
_entity.id
_entity.type
_entity.pdbx_description
1 polymer ?
#
loop_
_entity_poly.entity_id
_entity_poly.type
_entity_poly.pdbx_seq_one_letter_code
_entity_poly.pdbx_strand_id
1 'polypeptide(L)'
;MTVDAEPSPGPAGRGEPAVRRPLATYRLQLNARFTFDDARRLVPYLADLGISDVYASPYLMARAGSLHGYDIVDHGALNPELGSEAHYEAFVAALRAHGMGQILDVVPNHMGIAEGQNRWWNDVLENGPGSAYADFFDIDWEPVKREIENRVLLPILGDQYGRVLENQELTLELLDGGFRLRYYGAVLPIAPQSATEILGYRLEALTTTLGEAHPDLQEYQSILTGLRHLPGRTETAPDRVRERARETDVLRRRLSRLLEASEPVRASLEETVGVFNGKRGDPRSFDLLHRLLDGQAYRLAH
;
A
#
# COMPACT_ATOMS: atom_id res chain seq x y z
N MET A 1 59.31 56.52 -1.37
CA MET A 1 59.12 55.18 -1.97
C MET A 1 57.70 54.76 -1.63
N THR A 2 56.78 55.17 -2.49
CA THR A 2 55.34 54.91 -2.43
C THR A 2 55.10 53.49 -2.93
N VAL A 3 54.30 52.72 -2.20
CA VAL A 3 53.81 51.42 -2.68
C VAL A 3 52.29 51.49 -2.60
N ASP A 4 51.66 51.62 -3.76
CA ASP A 4 50.23 51.55 -3.96
C ASP A 4 49.75 50.12 -3.63
N ALA A 5 48.73 50.01 -2.79
CA ALA A 5 47.97 48.78 -2.59
C ALA A 5 46.59 48.96 -3.22
N GLU A 6 46.36 48.31 -4.35
CA GLU A 6 45.02 48.21 -4.95
C GLU A 6 44.07 47.44 -4.03
N PRO A 7 42.79 47.85 -3.90
CA PRO A 7 41.81 47.09 -3.16
C PRO A 7 41.44 45.81 -3.92
N SER A 8 41.51 44.66 -3.24
CA SER A 8 41.03 43.37 -3.76
C SER A 8 39.54 43.42 -4.09
N PRO A 9 39.09 42.79 -5.20
CA PRO A 9 37.66 42.69 -5.49
C PRO A 9 37.01 41.77 -4.45
N GLY A 10 36.03 42.31 -3.73
CA GLY A 10 35.18 41.52 -2.83
C GLY A 10 34.44 40.41 -3.57
N PRO A 11 34.02 39.35 -2.89
CA PRO A 11 33.37 38.20 -3.52
C PRO A 11 32.08 38.66 -4.22
N ALA A 12 32.00 38.38 -5.52
CA ALA A 12 30.81 38.61 -6.32
C ALA A 12 29.59 37.99 -5.61
N GLY A 13 28.60 38.81 -5.30
CA GLY A 13 27.34 38.36 -4.73
C GLY A 13 26.75 37.27 -5.62
N ARG A 14 26.47 36.11 -5.03
CA ARG A 14 25.66 35.08 -5.67
C ARG A 14 24.27 35.67 -5.86
N GLY A 15 23.99 36.20 -7.04
CA GLY A 15 22.67 36.68 -7.40
C GLY A 15 21.65 35.57 -7.15
N GLU A 16 20.51 35.91 -6.55
CA GLU A 16 19.38 34.99 -6.45
C GLU A 16 19.09 34.40 -7.84
N PRO A 17 18.89 33.09 -7.96
CA PRO A 17 18.56 32.49 -9.25
C PRO A 17 17.29 33.16 -9.78
N ALA A 18 17.39 33.74 -10.97
CA ALA A 18 16.25 34.38 -11.62
C ALA A 18 15.11 33.35 -11.72
N VAL A 19 13.93 33.72 -11.20
CA VAL A 19 12.74 32.87 -11.22
C VAL A 19 12.40 32.55 -12.68
N ARG A 20 12.47 31.27 -13.05
CA ARG A 20 12.10 30.81 -14.39
C ARG A 20 10.61 31.07 -14.62
N ARG A 21 10.27 31.77 -15.71
CA ARG A 21 8.89 32.01 -16.13
C ARG A 21 8.66 31.26 -17.45
N PRO A 22 7.78 30.25 -17.47
CA PRO A 22 7.42 29.59 -18.71
C PRO A 22 6.83 30.58 -19.72
N LEU A 23 7.29 30.51 -20.97
CA LEU A 23 6.80 31.33 -22.10
C LEU A 23 5.79 30.55 -22.94
N ALA A 24 6.07 29.28 -23.21
CA ALA A 24 5.20 28.38 -23.95
C ALA A 24 5.33 26.96 -23.39
N THR A 25 4.20 26.35 -23.03
CA THR A 25 4.15 25.02 -22.42
C THR A 25 3.62 23.97 -23.38
N TYR A 26 4.22 22.78 -23.39
CA TYR A 26 3.70 21.63 -24.15
C TYR A 26 3.33 20.47 -23.21
N ARG A 27 2.08 20.00 -23.25
CA ARG A 27 1.60 18.92 -22.37
C ARG A 27 2.07 17.55 -22.85
N LEU A 28 2.80 16.84 -22.00
CA LEU A 28 3.17 15.44 -22.21
C LEU A 28 2.34 14.52 -21.30
N GLN A 29 1.68 13.55 -21.92
CA GLN A 29 0.90 12.50 -21.23
C GLN A 29 1.77 11.26 -21.06
N LEU A 30 2.46 11.18 -19.93
CA LEU A 30 3.37 10.08 -19.61
C LEU A 30 2.58 8.83 -19.17
N ASN A 31 2.95 7.67 -19.71
CA ASN A 31 2.44 6.35 -19.32
C ASN A 31 3.37 5.25 -19.88
N ALA A 32 3.05 3.98 -19.66
CA ALA A 32 3.84 2.85 -20.16
C ALA A 32 4.07 2.84 -21.68
N ARG A 33 3.29 3.59 -22.47
CA ARG A 33 3.41 3.71 -23.94
C ARG A 33 4.10 5.01 -24.38
N PHE A 34 4.37 5.92 -23.46
CA PHE A 34 5.08 7.17 -23.69
C PHE A 34 5.85 7.55 -22.41
N THR A 35 7.08 7.03 -22.33
CA THR A 35 7.94 7.02 -21.15
C THR A 35 8.80 8.28 -21.03
N PHE A 36 9.63 8.38 -19.99
CA PHE A 36 10.65 9.44 -19.91
C PHE A 36 11.61 9.43 -21.09
N ASP A 37 11.96 8.25 -21.61
CA ASP A 37 12.85 8.14 -22.76
C ASP A 37 12.20 8.62 -24.06
N ASP A 38 10.91 8.37 -24.23
CA ASP A 38 10.14 8.88 -25.37
C ASP A 38 10.00 10.40 -25.30
N ALA A 39 9.68 10.93 -24.11
CA ALA A 39 9.65 12.36 -23.84
C ALA A 39 11.01 13.03 -24.11
N ARG A 40 12.11 12.40 -23.69
CA ARG A 40 13.48 12.85 -23.93
C ARG A 40 13.81 12.95 -25.42
N ARG A 41 13.39 11.97 -26.23
CA ARG A 41 13.62 11.99 -27.69
C ARG A 41 12.88 13.13 -28.40
N LEU A 42 11.78 13.64 -27.83
CA LEU A 42 11.05 14.78 -28.38
C LEU A 42 11.64 16.14 -28.02
N VAL A 43 12.51 16.23 -27.01
CA VAL A 43 13.03 17.52 -26.52
C VAL A 43 13.64 18.39 -27.62
N PRO A 44 14.51 17.88 -28.54
CA PRO A 44 15.05 18.71 -29.61
C PRO A 44 13.97 19.30 -30.52
N TYR A 45 12.97 18.50 -30.87
CA TYR A 45 11.83 18.94 -31.69
C TYR A 45 11.01 20.02 -30.98
N LEU A 46 10.73 19.85 -29.69
CA LEU A 46 9.98 20.84 -28.91
C LEU A 46 10.76 22.16 -28.75
N ALA A 47 12.09 22.09 -28.61
CA ALA A 47 12.95 23.25 -28.59
C ALA A 47 12.91 24.02 -29.93
N ASP A 48 13.03 23.31 -31.06
CA ASP A 48 12.93 23.90 -32.40
C ASP A 48 11.55 24.52 -32.68
N LEU A 49 10.49 23.94 -32.12
CA LEU A 49 9.13 24.48 -32.17
C LEU A 49 8.97 25.78 -31.35
N GLY A 50 9.90 26.08 -30.45
CA GLY A 50 9.88 27.26 -29.58
C GLY A 50 9.19 27.04 -28.23
N ILE A 51 8.99 25.78 -27.81
CA ILE A 51 8.47 25.46 -26.48
C ILE A 51 9.54 25.78 -25.44
N SER A 52 9.18 26.52 -24.39
CA SER A 52 10.10 26.83 -23.31
C SER A 52 10.07 25.77 -22.21
N ASP A 53 8.91 25.16 -21.96
CA ASP A 53 8.74 24.24 -20.83
C ASP A 53 7.82 23.08 -21.20
N VAL A 54 8.17 21.88 -20.74
CA VAL A 54 7.26 20.76 -20.79
C VAL A 54 6.29 20.87 -19.61
N TYR A 55 5.00 20.70 -19.87
CA TYR A 55 4.02 20.43 -18.83
C TYR A 55 3.82 18.91 -18.73
N ALA A 56 4.43 18.26 -17.74
CA ALA A 56 4.34 16.82 -17.57
C ALA A 56 3.09 16.42 -16.77
N SER A 57 2.41 15.35 -17.20
CA SER A 57 1.43 14.65 -16.36
C SER A 57 2.06 14.10 -15.08
N PRO A 58 1.26 13.69 -14.08
CA PRO A 58 1.80 13.10 -12.87
C PRO A 58 2.67 11.88 -13.21
N TYR A 59 3.80 11.77 -12.52
CA TYR A 59 4.76 10.69 -12.71
C TYR A 59 5.21 10.03 -11.40
N LEU A 60 4.57 10.37 -10.27
CA LEU A 60 4.69 9.59 -9.05
C LEU A 60 3.97 8.25 -9.22
N MET A 61 4.32 7.27 -8.40
CA MET A 61 3.84 5.89 -8.56
C MET A 61 2.32 5.83 -8.49
N ALA A 62 1.71 5.52 -9.63
CA ALA A 62 0.29 5.28 -9.78
C ALA A 62 -0.01 3.78 -9.84
N ARG A 63 -1.29 3.41 -9.77
CA ARG A 63 -1.72 2.02 -9.97
C ARG A 63 -1.13 1.45 -11.26
N ALA A 64 -0.69 0.19 -11.21
CA ALA A 64 -0.19 -0.52 -12.37
C ALA A 64 -1.14 -0.42 -13.58
N GLY A 65 -0.58 -0.15 -14.76
CA GLY A 65 -1.30 0.07 -16.00
C GLY A 65 -2.06 1.39 -16.10
N SER A 66 -1.87 2.34 -15.16
CA SER A 66 -2.47 3.67 -15.27
C SER A 66 -1.97 4.40 -16.52
N LEU A 67 -2.89 4.92 -17.32
CA LEU A 67 -2.59 5.70 -18.52
C LEU A 67 -2.53 7.21 -18.25
N HIS A 68 -2.86 7.65 -17.03
CA HIS A 68 -3.02 9.07 -16.69
C HIS A 68 -2.25 9.51 -15.44
N GLY A 69 -1.93 8.61 -14.51
CA GLY A 69 -1.09 8.89 -13.35
C GLY A 69 -1.76 9.61 -12.17
N TYR A 70 -3.08 9.86 -12.24
CA TYR A 70 -3.82 10.56 -11.16
C TYR A 70 -4.21 9.64 -9.99
N ASP A 71 -4.21 8.33 -10.20
CA ASP A 71 -4.47 7.29 -9.20
C ASP A 71 -3.18 6.90 -8.47
N ILE A 72 -2.55 7.88 -7.80
CA ILE A 72 -1.27 7.72 -7.07
C ILE A 72 -1.42 6.72 -5.93
N VAL A 73 -0.55 5.72 -5.86
CA VAL A 73 -0.49 4.72 -4.78
C VAL A 73 0.71 4.92 -3.87
N ASP A 74 1.76 5.64 -4.31
CA ASP A 74 2.89 6.04 -3.47
C ASP A 74 3.45 7.40 -3.90
N HIS A 75 3.37 8.40 -3.01
CA HIS A 75 3.94 9.73 -3.24
C HIS A 75 5.47 9.75 -3.10
N GLY A 76 6.09 8.71 -2.51
CA GLY A 76 7.52 8.63 -2.25
C GLY A 76 8.36 8.03 -3.39
N ALA A 77 7.73 7.63 -4.50
CA ALA A 77 8.40 6.93 -5.59
C ALA A 77 7.95 7.45 -6.97
N LEU A 78 8.86 7.41 -7.95
CA LEU A 78 8.51 7.57 -9.36
C LEU A 78 7.75 6.33 -9.85
N ASN A 79 6.86 6.52 -10.82
CA ASN A 79 6.17 5.40 -11.45
C ASN A 79 7.16 4.54 -12.26
N PRO A 80 7.37 3.26 -11.88
CA PRO A 80 8.34 2.40 -12.54
C PRO A 80 7.98 2.11 -14.01
N GLU A 81 6.71 2.25 -14.41
CA GLU A 81 6.28 2.08 -15.81
C GLU A 81 6.74 3.23 -16.72
N LEU A 82 7.17 4.36 -16.16
CA LEU A 82 7.70 5.49 -16.92
C LEU A 82 9.22 5.41 -17.14
N GLY A 83 9.88 4.48 -16.44
CA GLY A 83 11.33 4.30 -16.43
C GLY A 83 11.94 4.44 -15.03
N SER A 84 13.22 4.09 -14.93
CA SER A 84 14.01 4.29 -13.70
C SER A 84 14.36 5.77 -13.46
N GLU A 85 14.87 6.06 -12.26
CA GLU A 85 15.40 7.37 -11.89
C GLU A 85 16.45 7.89 -12.89
N ALA A 86 17.32 7.01 -13.41
CA ALA A 86 18.28 7.37 -14.44
C ALA A 86 17.63 7.84 -15.77
N HIS A 87 16.48 7.26 -16.15
CA HIS A 87 15.73 7.73 -17.32
C HIS A 87 15.11 9.11 -17.07
N TYR A 88 14.59 9.35 -15.86
CA TYR A 88 14.10 10.65 -15.44
C TYR A 88 15.22 11.70 -15.45
N GLU A 89 16.39 11.40 -14.87
CA GLU A 89 17.55 12.28 -14.88
C GLU A 89 18.02 12.60 -16.31
N ALA A 90 18.03 11.61 -17.20
CA ALA A 90 18.38 11.81 -18.61
C ALA A 90 17.37 12.71 -19.34
N PHE A 91 16.08 12.59 -19.03
CA PHE A 91 15.04 13.48 -19.55
C PHE A 91 15.23 14.92 -19.06
N VAL A 92 15.46 15.11 -17.76
CA VAL A 92 15.74 16.43 -17.16
C VAL A 92 17.03 17.04 -17.74
N ALA A 93 18.08 16.25 -17.92
CA ALA A 93 19.33 16.70 -18.53
C ALA A 93 19.13 17.19 -19.97
N ALA A 94 18.32 16.48 -20.77
CA ALA A 94 17.98 16.91 -22.12
C ALA A 94 17.22 18.24 -22.12
N LEU A 95 16.21 18.40 -21.26
CA LEU A 95 15.50 19.69 -21.13
C LEU A 95 16.48 20.83 -20.83
N ARG A 96 17.36 20.64 -19.84
CA ARG A 96 18.36 21.63 -19.46
C ARG A 96 19.33 21.97 -20.60
N ALA A 97 19.78 20.97 -21.35
CA ALA A 97 20.69 21.17 -22.49
C ALA A 97 20.07 22.05 -23.60
N HIS A 98 18.74 22.06 -23.72
CA HIS A 98 18.00 22.91 -24.66
C HIS A 98 17.44 24.19 -24.01
N GLY A 99 17.85 24.53 -22.78
CA GLY A 99 17.34 25.71 -22.06
C GLY A 99 15.86 25.59 -21.66
N MET A 100 15.27 24.40 -21.79
CA MET A 100 13.90 24.10 -21.45
C MET A 100 13.74 23.76 -19.96
N GLY A 101 12.52 23.95 -19.45
CA GLY A 101 12.15 23.58 -18.08
C GLY A 101 10.97 22.63 -18.05
N GLN A 102 10.45 22.42 -16.85
CA GLN A 102 9.35 21.50 -16.59
C GLN A 102 8.37 22.10 -15.58
N ILE A 103 7.08 21.96 -15.87
CA ILE A 103 5.97 22.10 -14.93
C ILE A 103 5.45 20.70 -14.65
N LEU A 104 5.35 20.31 -13.38
CA LEU A 104 4.77 19.04 -12.97
C LEU A 104 3.32 19.23 -12.55
N ASP A 105 2.45 18.39 -13.10
CA ASP A 105 1.10 18.16 -12.59
C ASP A 105 1.12 17.31 -11.32
N VAL A 106 0.59 17.84 -10.22
CA VAL A 106 0.62 17.20 -8.89
C VAL A 106 -0.79 16.89 -8.41
N VAL A 107 -0.93 15.79 -7.68
CA VAL A 107 -2.22 15.29 -7.18
C VAL A 107 -2.20 15.23 -5.65
N PRO A 108 -2.37 16.35 -4.94
CA PRO A 108 -2.27 16.39 -3.48
C PRO A 108 -3.56 15.97 -2.77
N ASN A 109 -4.70 15.95 -3.48
CA ASN A 109 -6.02 15.81 -2.87
C ASN A 109 -6.39 14.35 -2.58
N HIS A 110 -5.93 13.39 -3.38
CA HIS A 110 -6.40 12.00 -3.30
C HIS A 110 -5.32 11.01 -3.73
N MET A 111 -5.55 9.75 -3.37
CA MET A 111 -4.73 8.60 -3.75
C MET A 111 -5.60 7.52 -4.40
N GLY A 112 -5.00 6.71 -5.27
CA GLY A 112 -5.59 5.46 -5.74
C GLY A 112 -5.64 4.43 -4.62
N ILE A 113 -6.80 3.76 -4.47
CA ILE A 113 -7.04 2.74 -3.42
C ILE A 113 -7.34 1.35 -4.00
N ALA A 114 -7.31 1.22 -5.33
CA ALA A 114 -7.71 -0.01 -6.01
C ALA A 114 -6.65 -1.12 -5.88
N GLU A 115 -7.12 -2.37 -5.92
CA GLU A 115 -6.29 -3.58 -6.11
C GLU A 115 -5.20 -3.80 -5.04
N GLY A 116 -5.31 -3.16 -3.87
CA GLY A 116 -4.37 -3.35 -2.77
C GLY A 116 -2.95 -2.85 -3.04
N GLN A 117 -2.74 -1.95 -4.00
CA GLN A 117 -1.40 -1.42 -4.32
C GLN A 117 -0.97 -0.25 -3.42
N ASN A 118 -1.91 0.40 -2.74
CA ASN A 118 -1.64 1.51 -1.83
C ASN A 118 -1.34 1.01 -0.41
N ARG A 119 -0.06 1.06 -0.04
CA ARG A 119 0.42 0.61 1.29
C ARG A 119 -0.24 1.35 2.46
N TRP A 120 -0.51 2.65 2.32
CA TRP A 120 -1.12 3.45 3.39
C TRP A 120 -2.58 3.07 3.57
N TRP A 121 -3.29 2.92 2.46
CA TRP A 121 -4.68 2.48 2.48
C TRP A 121 -4.83 1.07 3.06
N ASN A 122 -3.96 0.14 2.66
CA ASN A 122 -3.96 -1.21 3.23
C ASN A 122 -3.70 -1.19 4.74
N ASP A 123 -2.75 -0.39 5.22
CA ASP A 123 -2.51 -0.27 6.66
C ASP A 123 -3.74 0.27 7.40
N VAL A 124 -4.46 1.24 6.83
CA VAL A 124 -5.75 1.72 7.36
C VAL A 124 -6.82 0.63 7.38
N LEU A 125 -6.96 -0.15 6.32
CA LEU A 125 -7.93 -1.26 6.29
C LEU A 125 -7.57 -2.38 7.28
N GLU A 126 -6.28 -2.58 7.55
CA GLU A 126 -5.77 -3.58 8.48
C GLU A 126 -5.93 -3.16 9.95
N ASN A 127 -5.66 -1.88 10.24
CA ASN A 127 -5.49 -1.38 11.60
C ASN A 127 -6.55 -0.36 12.03
N GLY A 128 -7.44 0.08 11.13
CA GLY A 128 -8.49 1.05 11.45
C GLY A 128 -7.95 2.38 11.99
N PRO A 129 -8.60 2.99 13.01
CA PRO A 129 -8.13 4.23 13.62
C PRO A 129 -6.72 4.16 14.19
N GLY A 130 -6.27 2.98 14.62
CA GLY A 130 -4.92 2.73 15.15
C GLY A 130 -3.85 2.54 14.07
N SER A 131 -4.15 2.84 12.80
CA SER A 131 -3.18 2.91 11.70
C SER A 131 -2.26 4.12 11.86
N ALA A 132 -0.99 3.97 11.48
CA ALA A 132 -0.06 5.11 11.38
C ALA A 132 -0.46 6.10 10.27
N TYR A 133 -1.36 5.69 9.37
CA TYR A 133 -1.82 6.46 8.23
C TYR A 133 -3.29 6.85 8.34
N ALA A 134 -3.96 6.63 9.48
CA ALA A 134 -5.38 6.95 9.65
C ALA A 134 -5.67 8.43 9.31
N ASP A 135 -4.84 9.35 9.82
CA ASP A 135 -5.00 10.80 9.62
C ASP A 135 -4.60 11.30 8.21
N PHE A 136 -4.08 10.42 7.34
CA PHE A 136 -3.78 10.77 5.94
C PHE A 136 -5.02 10.68 5.04
N PHE A 137 -6.08 10.01 5.51
CA PHE A 137 -7.33 9.86 4.78
C PHE A 137 -8.46 10.55 5.54
N ASP A 138 -9.34 11.22 4.82
CA ASP A 138 -10.52 11.86 5.39
C ASP A 138 -11.61 10.80 5.65
N ILE A 139 -11.56 10.18 6.84
CA ILE A 139 -12.46 9.10 7.27
C ILE A 139 -13.25 9.54 8.50
N ASP A 140 -14.57 9.44 8.41
CA ASP A 140 -15.46 9.57 9.57
C ASP A 140 -15.49 8.24 10.35
N TRP A 141 -14.74 8.18 11.46
CA TRP A 141 -14.66 7.01 12.34
C TRP A 141 -15.82 6.91 13.34
N GLU A 142 -16.58 8.00 13.53
CA GLU A 142 -17.73 8.07 14.45
C GLU A 142 -19.04 8.47 13.72
N PRO A 143 -19.43 7.72 12.67
CA PRO A 143 -20.61 8.04 11.89
C PRO A 143 -21.90 7.83 12.71
N VAL A 144 -22.99 8.46 12.28
CA VAL A 144 -24.32 8.34 12.92
C VAL A 144 -24.80 6.89 13.07
N LYS A 145 -24.43 6.02 12.11
CA LYS A 145 -24.77 4.59 12.14
C LYS A 145 -23.72 3.83 12.94
N ARG A 146 -24.09 3.37 14.14
CA ARG A 146 -23.18 2.64 15.04
C ARG A 146 -22.64 1.33 14.46
N GLU A 147 -23.33 0.74 13.49
CA GLU A 147 -22.91 -0.53 12.87
C GLU A 147 -21.64 -0.39 12.00
N ILE A 148 -21.22 0.84 11.70
CA ILE A 148 -20.00 1.15 10.94
C ILE A 148 -19.01 1.99 11.76
N GLU A 149 -19.22 2.13 13.07
CA GLU A 149 -18.28 2.80 13.97
C GLU A 149 -16.90 2.15 13.89
N ASN A 150 -15.85 2.97 13.76
CA ASN A 150 -14.46 2.54 13.57
C ASN A 150 -14.27 1.60 12.36
N ARG A 151 -15.11 1.72 11.31
CA ARG A 151 -15.02 0.92 10.09
C ARG A 151 -15.16 1.76 8.83
N VAL A 152 -14.40 1.40 7.80
CA VAL A 152 -14.53 1.94 6.45
C VAL A 152 -15.58 1.14 5.67
N LEU A 153 -16.58 1.81 5.09
CA LEU A 153 -17.52 1.16 4.15
C LEU A 153 -16.87 1.06 2.76
N LEU A 154 -16.76 -0.16 2.22
CA LEU A 154 -16.17 -0.45 0.91
C LEU A 154 -17.24 -0.95 -0.08
N PRO A 155 -17.83 -0.05 -0.89
CA PRO A 155 -18.83 -0.41 -1.90
C PRO A 155 -18.16 -1.00 -3.15
N ILE A 156 -17.58 -2.18 -3.02
CA ILE A 156 -16.80 -2.84 -4.09
C ILE A 156 -17.43 -4.14 -4.59
N LEU A 157 -18.49 -4.64 -3.93
CA LEU A 157 -19.11 -5.90 -4.30
C LEU A 157 -20.01 -5.74 -5.53
N GLY A 158 -20.02 -6.77 -6.39
CA GLY A 158 -20.80 -6.81 -7.63
C GLY A 158 -22.18 -7.45 -7.48
N ASP A 159 -22.44 -8.12 -6.35
CA ASP A 159 -23.77 -8.58 -5.92
C ASP A 159 -23.87 -8.47 -4.38
N GLN A 160 -25.02 -8.83 -3.82
CA GLN A 160 -25.26 -8.88 -2.38
C GLN A 160 -24.22 -9.76 -1.66
N TYR A 161 -23.71 -9.26 -0.53
CA TYR A 161 -22.67 -9.91 0.28
C TYR A 161 -22.86 -11.42 0.47
N GLY A 162 -24.06 -11.87 0.86
CA GLY A 162 -24.32 -13.30 1.07
C GLY A 162 -24.13 -14.15 -0.18
N ARG A 163 -24.54 -13.64 -1.36
CA ARG A 163 -24.35 -14.34 -2.64
C ARG A 163 -22.87 -14.38 -3.03
N VAL A 164 -22.18 -13.26 -2.91
CA VAL A 164 -20.74 -13.16 -3.16
C VAL A 164 -19.96 -14.17 -2.30
N LEU A 165 -20.33 -14.26 -1.02
CA LEU A 165 -19.74 -15.20 -0.06
C LEU A 165 -20.02 -16.66 -0.47
N GLU A 166 -21.29 -17.01 -0.69
CA GLU A 166 -21.71 -18.38 -1.07
C GLU A 166 -21.18 -18.83 -2.43
N ASN A 167 -20.94 -17.88 -3.35
CA ASN A 167 -20.32 -18.12 -4.64
C ASN A 167 -18.80 -18.33 -4.54
N GLN A 168 -18.19 -18.13 -3.37
CA GLN A 168 -16.73 -18.17 -3.15
C GLN A 168 -15.97 -17.14 -3.98
N GLU A 169 -16.60 -15.98 -4.22
CA GLU A 169 -15.93 -14.85 -4.86
C GLU A 169 -15.00 -14.11 -3.89
N LEU A 170 -15.28 -14.23 -2.58
CA LEU A 170 -14.42 -13.81 -1.49
C LEU A 170 -13.60 -15.00 -0.99
N THR A 171 -12.28 -14.94 -1.17
CA THR A 171 -11.38 -16.04 -0.75
C THR A 171 -10.30 -15.54 0.20
N LEU A 172 -10.22 -16.18 1.36
CA LEU A 172 -9.12 -16.05 2.31
C LEU A 172 -7.88 -16.74 1.77
N GLU A 173 -6.74 -16.06 1.85
CA GLU A 173 -5.42 -16.55 1.45
C GLU A 173 -4.40 -16.31 2.56
N LEU A 174 -3.42 -17.20 2.66
CA LEU A 174 -2.22 -17.06 3.48
C LEU A 174 -1.05 -16.68 2.57
N LEU A 175 -0.39 -15.55 2.85
CA LEU A 175 0.83 -15.12 2.16
C LEU A 175 1.78 -14.45 3.15
N ASP A 176 3.07 -14.78 3.10
CA ASP A 176 4.16 -14.13 3.87
C ASP A 176 3.87 -14.04 5.38
N GLY A 177 3.22 -15.07 5.93
CA GLY A 177 2.82 -15.11 7.35
C GLY A 177 1.68 -14.17 7.73
N GLY A 178 0.99 -13.56 6.76
CA GLY A 178 -0.24 -12.79 6.94
C GLY A 178 -1.44 -13.41 6.21
N PHE A 179 -2.64 -12.95 6.56
CA PHE A 179 -3.87 -13.36 5.89
C PHE A 179 -4.47 -12.20 5.11
N ARG A 180 -5.06 -12.51 3.96
CA ARG A 180 -5.70 -11.53 3.09
C ARG A 180 -6.97 -12.10 2.47
N LEU A 181 -7.90 -11.22 2.18
CA LEU A 181 -9.11 -11.53 1.44
C LEU A 181 -8.93 -11.08 -0.01
N ARG A 182 -9.16 -11.98 -0.95
CA ARG A 182 -9.22 -11.67 -2.38
C ARG A 182 -10.66 -11.58 -2.84
N TYR A 183 -10.95 -10.57 -3.64
CA TYR A 183 -12.20 -10.40 -4.37
C TYR A 183 -11.89 -9.93 -5.78
N TYR A 184 -11.88 -10.85 -6.74
CA TYR A 184 -11.32 -10.61 -8.08
C TYR A 184 -9.91 -10.00 -8.01
N GLY A 185 -9.71 -8.79 -8.54
CA GLY A 185 -8.44 -8.06 -8.49
C GLY A 185 -8.19 -7.35 -7.15
N ALA A 186 -9.21 -7.19 -6.30
CA ALA A 186 -9.03 -6.55 -4.99
C ALA A 186 -8.37 -7.49 -3.99
N VAL A 187 -7.42 -6.95 -3.23
CA VAL A 187 -6.74 -7.63 -2.13
C VAL A 187 -6.92 -6.78 -0.88
N LEU A 188 -7.53 -7.34 0.16
CA LEU A 188 -7.81 -6.67 1.42
C LEU A 188 -7.08 -7.38 2.56
N PRO A 189 -6.47 -6.65 3.50
CA PRO A 189 -5.76 -7.25 4.62
C PRO A 189 -6.71 -7.85 5.65
N ILE A 190 -6.26 -8.85 6.40
CA ILE A 190 -6.92 -9.30 7.62
C ILE A 190 -6.17 -8.75 8.82
N ALA A 191 -6.91 -8.12 9.74
CA ALA A 191 -6.38 -7.55 10.96
C ALA A 191 -5.54 -8.58 11.74
N PRO A 192 -4.35 -8.22 12.27
CA PRO A 192 -3.46 -9.16 12.97
C PRO A 192 -4.12 -9.89 14.14
N GLN A 193 -4.98 -9.20 14.90
CA GLN A 193 -5.74 -9.81 16.00
C GLN A 193 -6.80 -10.80 15.50
N SER A 194 -7.46 -10.52 14.37
CA SER A 194 -8.42 -11.44 13.75
C SER A 194 -7.76 -12.71 13.22
N ALA A 195 -6.47 -12.66 12.86
CA ALA A 195 -5.72 -13.86 12.48
C ALA A 195 -5.68 -14.92 13.61
N THR A 196 -5.89 -14.54 14.87
CA THR A 196 -5.97 -15.47 16.00
C THR A 196 -7.16 -16.42 15.91
N GLU A 197 -8.24 -16.04 15.23
CA GLU A 197 -9.39 -16.91 14.96
C GLU A 197 -9.00 -18.04 14.00
N ILE A 198 -8.23 -17.71 12.96
CA ILE A 198 -7.73 -18.68 11.98
C ILE A 198 -6.70 -19.59 12.65
N LEU A 199 -5.66 -19.00 13.27
CA LEU A 199 -4.60 -19.76 13.91
C LEU A 199 -5.10 -20.64 15.07
N GLY A 200 -6.13 -20.19 15.78
CA GLY A 200 -6.72 -20.92 16.90
C GLY A 200 -7.62 -22.08 16.49
N TYR A 201 -8.16 -22.08 15.27
CA TYR A 201 -9.27 -22.96 14.88
C TYR A 201 -8.94 -24.46 14.99
N ARG A 202 -7.74 -24.87 14.54
CA ARG A 202 -7.27 -26.27 14.59
C ARG A 202 -6.13 -26.50 15.57
N LEU A 203 -5.96 -25.63 16.56
CA LEU A 203 -4.82 -25.72 17.49
C LEU A 203 -4.79 -27.05 18.25
N GLU A 204 -5.95 -27.57 18.68
CA GLU A 204 -6.05 -28.84 19.39
C GLU A 204 -5.64 -30.04 18.52
N ALA A 205 -6.12 -30.07 17.27
CA ALA A 205 -5.72 -31.09 16.30
C ALA A 205 -4.22 -31.03 16.01
N LEU A 206 -3.67 -29.84 15.78
CA LEU A 206 -2.23 -29.63 15.60
C LEU A 206 -1.42 -30.07 16.82
N THR A 207 -1.92 -29.80 18.03
CA THR A 207 -1.31 -30.23 19.29
C THR A 207 -1.26 -31.74 19.40
N THR A 208 -2.32 -32.44 18.97
CA THR A 208 -2.34 -33.91 18.93
C THR A 208 -1.36 -34.48 17.90
N THR A 209 -1.23 -33.82 16.74
CA THR A 209 -0.31 -34.25 15.67
C THR A 209 1.16 -34.09 16.04
N LEU A 210 1.55 -32.95 16.62
CA LEU A 210 2.95 -32.64 16.95
C LEU A 210 3.37 -33.13 18.35
N GLY A 211 2.42 -33.18 19.29
CA GLY A 211 2.67 -33.37 20.72
C GLY A 211 2.96 -32.05 21.45
N GLU A 212 2.55 -31.96 22.72
CA GLU A 212 2.59 -30.71 23.52
C GLU A 212 3.99 -30.10 23.67
N ALA A 213 5.03 -30.92 23.71
CA ALA A 213 6.41 -30.48 23.92
C ALA A 213 7.15 -30.13 22.60
N HIS A 214 6.49 -30.22 21.45
CA HIS A 214 7.15 -30.00 20.17
C HIS A 214 7.55 -28.52 19.98
N PRO A 215 8.79 -28.20 19.58
CA PRO A 215 9.25 -26.82 19.46
C PRO A 215 8.43 -25.99 18.47
N ASP A 216 8.05 -26.55 17.32
CA ASP A 216 7.21 -25.84 16.33
C ASP A 216 5.83 -25.48 16.88
N LEU A 217 5.24 -26.35 17.72
CA LEU A 217 3.95 -26.06 18.36
C LEU A 217 4.10 -24.94 19.40
N GLN A 218 5.20 -24.95 20.17
CA GLN A 218 5.49 -23.88 21.14
C GLN A 218 5.69 -22.53 20.43
N GLU A 219 6.41 -22.52 19.30
CA GLU A 219 6.57 -21.31 18.49
C GLU A 219 5.22 -20.84 17.92
N TYR A 220 4.40 -21.75 17.40
CA TYR A 220 3.05 -21.45 16.92
C TYR A 220 2.17 -20.83 18.02
N GLN A 221 2.15 -21.42 19.21
CA GLN A 221 1.41 -20.92 20.37
C GLN A 221 1.96 -19.57 20.86
N SER A 222 3.27 -19.36 20.80
CA SER A 222 3.92 -18.09 21.11
C SER A 222 3.49 -16.99 20.15
N ILE A 223 3.46 -17.28 18.84
CA ILE A 223 2.96 -16.35 17.80
C ILE A 223 1.49 -16.00 18.06
N LEU A 224 0.64 -17.02 18.26
CA LEU A 224 -0.78 -16.85 18.57
C LEU A 224 -0.99 -15.96 19.81
N THR A 225 -0.18 -16.19 20.85
CA THR A 225 -0.21 -15.39 22.07
C THR A 225 0.21 -13.95 21.80
N GLY A 226 1.28 -13.73 21.04
CA GLY A 226 1.72 -12.39 20.65
C GLY A 226 0.64 -11.61 19.91
N LEU A 227 -0.03 -12.23 18.93
CA LEU A 227 -1.12 -11.61 18.18
C LEU A 227 -2.31 -11.22 19.07
N ARG A 228 -2.65 -12.03 20.07
CA ARG A 228 -3.72 -11.71 21.05
C ARG A 228 -3.39 -10.51 21.93
N HIS A 229 -2.12 -10.29 22.24
CA HIS A 229 -1.66 -9.20 23.12
C HIS A 229 -1.31 -7.91 22.38
N LEU A 230 -1.43 -7.88 21.05
CA LEU A 230 -1.29 -6.64 20.29
C LEU A 230 -2.24 -5.57 20.86
N PRO A 231 -1.84 -4.29 20.82
CA PRO A 231 -2.76 -3.18 21.10
C PRO A 231 -4.06 -3.35 20.29
N GLY A 232 -5.23 -2.89 20.77
CA GLY A 232 -6.51 -3.03 20.05
C GLY A 232 -6.66 -2.01 18.93
N ARG A 233 -7.25 -2.32 17.77
CA ARG A 233 -7.23 -1.45 16.56
C ARG A 233 -7.77 -0.02 16.72
N THR A 234 -8.46 0.29 17.81
CA THR A 234 -8.96 1.64 18.15
C THR A 234 -8.02 2.41 19.08
N GLU A 235 -6.90 1.80 19.50
CA GLU A 235 -5.85 2.44 20.27
C GLU A 235 -5.00 3.33 19.36
N THR A 236 -5.06 4.64 19.59
CA THR A 236 -4.45 5.68 18.74
C THR A 236 -3.20 6.30 19.37
N ALA A 237 -2.86 5.95 20.63
CA ALA A 237 -1.66 6.49 21.26
C ALA A 237 -0.40 6.16 20.43
N PRO A 238 0.45 7.15 20.08
CA PRO A 238 1.55 6.95 19.12
C PRO A 238 2.51 5.80 19.48
N ASP A 239 2.81 5.59 20.76
CA ASP A 239 3.65 4.48 21.21
C ASP A 239 2.99 3.11 20.98
N ARG A 240 1.68 3.03 21.19
CA ARG A 240 0.89 1.80 20.99
C ARG A 240 0.70 1.49 19.51
N VAL A 241 0.51 2.50 18.66
CA VAL A 241 0.48 2.35 17.20
C VAL A 241 1.82 1.79 16.69
N ARG A 242 2.95 2.38 17.13
CA ARG A 242 4.30 1.89 16.78
C ARG A 242 4.56 0.48 17.29
N GLU A 243 4.13 0.18 18.52
CA GLU A 243 4.23 -1.16 19.10
C GLU A 243 3.48 -2.18 18.25
N ARG A 244 2.21 -1.93 17.92
CA ARG A 244 1.43 -2.83 17.07
C ARG A 244 2.13 -3.08 15.73
N ALA A 245 2.55 -2.02 15.05
CA ALA A 245 3.19 -2.13 13.74
C ALA A 245 4.46 -3.01 13.80
N ARG A 246 5.33 -2.75 14.79
CA ARG A 246 6.57 -3.52 15.01
C ARG A 246 6.29 -4.98 15.37
N GLU A 247 5.41 -5.23 16.33
CA GLU A 247 5.13 -6.59 16.81
C GLU A 247 4.41 -7.41 15.74
N THR A 248 3.50 -6.81 14.98
CA THR A 248 2.82 -7.47 13.85
C THR A 248 3.83 -7.97 12.81
N ASP A 249 4.76 -7.10 12.42
CA ASP A 249 5.81 -7.42 11.45
C ASP A 249 6.76 -8.52 11.95
N VAL A 250 7.14 -8.50 13.24
CA VAL A 250 7.92 -9.58 13.87
C VAL A 250 7.15 -10.91 13.86
N LEU A 251 5.87 -10.90 14.25
CA LEU A 251 5.03 -12.10 14.33
C LEU A 251 4.77 -12.72 12.95
N ARG A 252 4.55 -11.89 11.91
CA ARG A 252 4.42 -12.35 10.51
C ARG A 252 5.67 -13.04 10.02
N ARG A 253 6.85 -12.43 10.22
CA ARG A 253 8.14 -13.08 9.87
C ARG A 253 8.40 -14.37 10.62
N ARG A 254 7.98 -14.46 11.89
CA ARG A 254 8.09 -15.69 12.67
C ARG A 254 7.17 -16.77 12.10
N LEU A 255 5.92 -16.44 11.80
CA LEU A 255 4.97 -17.37 11.20
C LEU A 255 5.42 -17.83 9.81
N SER A 256 5.88 -16.93 8.95
CA SER A 256 6.42 -17.27 7.64
C SER A 256 7.58 -18.26 7.72
N ARG A 257 8.57 -18.01 8.60
CA ARG A 257 9.68 -18.96 8.81
C ARG A 257 9.21 -20.31 9.38
N LEU A 258 8.23 -20.30 10.28
CA LEU A 258 7.66 -21.53 10.83
C LEU A 258 6.96 -22.36 9.75
N LEU A 259 6.21 -21.71 8.86
CA LEU A 259 5.54 -22.35 7.72
C LEU A 259 6.54 -22.96 6.72
N GLU A 260 7.67 -22.31 6.50
CA GLU A 260 8.75 -22.84 5.66
C GLU A 260 9.45 -24.04 6.30
N ALA A 261 9.60 -24.05 7.63
CA ALA A 261 10.33 -25.07 8.36
C ALA A 261 9.49 -26.28 8.76
N SER A 262 8.19 -26.12 9.00
CA SER A 262 7.33 -27.11 9.63
C SER A 262 6.15 -27.52 8.75
N GLU A 263 6.29 -28.67 8.08
CA GLU A 263 5.25 -29.22 7.22
C GLU A 263 3.91 -29.47 7.93
N PRO A 264 3.87 -30.03 9.15
CA PRO A 264 2.60 -30.25 9.83
C PRO A 264 1.86 -28.94 10.16
N VAL A 265 2.60 -27.88 10.51
CA VAL A 265 2.00 -26.56 10.77
C VAL A 265 1.43 -25.97 9.48
N ARG A 266 2.21 -26.03 8.39
CA ARG A 266 1.79 -25.55 7.06
C ARG A 266 0.54 -26.26 6.57
N ALA A 267 0.53 -27.59 6.59
CA ALA A 267 -0.62 -28.39 6.17
C ALA A 267 -1.87 -28.10 7.02
N SER A 268 -1.72 -27.96 8.34
CA SER A 268 -2.83 -27.62 9.24
C SER A 268 -3.43 -26.24 8.93
N LEU A 269 -2.60 -25.25 8.59
CA LEU A 269 -3.07 -23.91 8.23
C LEU A 269 -3.69 -23.85 6.83
N GLU A 270 -3.13 -24.55 5.84
CA GLU A 270 -3.72 -24.68 4.51
C GLU A 270 -5.13 -25.32 4.60
N GLU A 271 -5.27 -26.37 5.42
CA GLU A 271 -6.58 -26.99 5.67
C GLU A 271 -7.53 -26.03 6.39
N THR A 272 -7.03 -25.26 7.37
CA THR A 272 -7.83 -24.25 8.08
C THR A 272 -8.35 -23.16 7.13
N VAL A 273 -7.49 -22.62 6.26
CA VAL A 273 -7.88 -21.64 5.24
C VAL A 273 -8.94 -22.23 4.30
N GLY A 274 -8.76 -23.49 3.89
CA GLY A 274 -9.76 -24.21 3.11
C GLY A 274 -11.12 -24.32 3.81
N VAL A 275 -11.14 -24.55 5.12
CA VAL A 275 -12.37 -24.58 5.92
C VAL A 275 -13.04 -23.21 6.00
N PHE A 276 -12.27 -22.13 6.22
CA PHE A 276 -12.81 -20.77 6.26
C PHE A 276 -13.43 -20.36 4.93
N ASN A 277 -12.83 -20.77 3.79
CA ASN A 277 -13.36 -20.48 2.45
C ASN A 277 -14.70 -21.16 2.13
N GLY A 278 -15.24 -21.97 3.02
CA GLY A 278 -16.55 -22.59 2.89
C GLY A 278 -16.67 -23.56 1.73
N LYS A 279 -17.90 -24.00 1.48
CA LYS A 279 -18.28 -24.96 0.44
C LYS A 279 -19.54 -24.45 -0.25
N ARG A 280 -19.45 -24.21 -1.56
CA ARG A 280 -20.60 -23.80 -2.37
C ARG A 280 -21.76 -24.80 -2.20
N GLY A 281 -22.95 -24.28 -1.94
CA GLY A 281 -24.16 -25.08 -1.67
C GLY A 281 -24.39 -25.44 -0.20
N ASP A 282 -23.47 -25.09 0.71
CA ASP A 282 -23.67 -25.20 2.17
C ASP A 282 -23.49 -23.81 2.83
N PRO A 283 -24.57 -23.01 2.98
CA PRO A 283 -24.46 -21.65 3.52
C PRO A 283 -23.78 -21.55 4.88
N ARG A 284 -23.99 -22.53 5.77
CA ARG A 284 -23.39 -22.52 7.13
C ARG A 284 -21.89 -22.75 7.12
N SER A 285 -21.34 -23.31 6.04
CA SER A 285 -19.89 -23.46 5.90
C SER A 285 -19.15 -22.11 5.80
N PHE A 286 -19.87 -21.02 5.53
CA PHE A 286 -19.31 -19.67 5.42
C PHE A 286 -19.36 -18.87 6.73
N ASP A 287 -19.97 -19.40 7.80
CA ASP A 287 -20.12 -18.71 9.09
C ASP A 287 -18.77 -18.25 9.67
N LEU A 288 -17.70 -19.02 9.43
CA LEU A 288 -16.34 -18.71 9.90
C LEU A 288 -15.77 -17.48 9.17
N LEU A 289 -15.85 -17.46 7.84
CA LEU A 289 -15.39 -16.32 7.06
C LEU A 289 -16.27 -15.10 7.31
N HIS A 290 -17.59 -15.28 7.45
CA HIS A 290 -18.47 -14.18 7.81
C HIS A 290 -18.07 -13.53 9.14
N ARG A 291 -17.88 -14.32 10.20
CA ARG A 291 -17.43 -13.83 11.51
C ARG A 291 -16.08 -13.14 11.43
N LEU A 292 -15.14 -13.70 10.67
CA LEU A 292 -13.83 -13.10 10.45
C LEU A 292 -13.99 -11.72 9.79
N LEU A 293 -14.79 -11.61 8.74
CA LEU A 293 -15.04 -10.35 8.02
C LEU A 293 -15.76 -9.31 8.88
N ASP A 294 -16.67 -9.74 9.74
CA ASP A 294 -17.32 -8.89 10.75
C ASP A 294 -16.33 -8.34 11.78
N GLY A 295 -15.15 -8.95 11.93
CA GLY A 295 -14.09 -8.47 12.82
C GLY A 295 -13.20 -7.36 12.25
N GLN A 296 -13.30 -7.04 10.95
CA GLN A 296 -12.36 -6.15 10.25
C GLN A 296 -12.66 -4.66 10.46
N ALA A 297 -11.66 -3.81 10.19
CA ALA A 297 -11.80 -2.35 10.19
C ALA A 297 -12.48 -1.81 8.91
N TYR A 298 -13.04 -2.70 8.10
CA TYR A 298 -13.82 -2.37 6.93
C TYR A 298 -15.07 -3.25 6.85
N ARG A 299 -16.07 -2.76 6.11
CA ARG A 299 -17.30 -3.47 5.80
C ARG A 299 -17.53 -3.47 4.30
N LEU A 300 -17.64 -4.65 3.72
CA LEU A 300 -17.92 -4.81 2.29
C LEU A 300 -19.40 -4.55 2.02
N ALA A 301 -19.67 -3.82 0.94
CA ALA A 301 -21.02 -3.50 0.50
C ALA A 301 -21.12 -3.56 -1.03
N HIS A 302 -22.36 -3.73 -1.49
CA HIS A 302 -22.80 -3.60 -2.87
C HIS A 302 -23.46 -2.22 -3.06
#